data_AF-A0A9Q0PBT7-F1
#
_entry.id   AF-A0A9Q0PBT7-F1
#
_cell.length_a   1.000
_cell.length_b   1.000
_cell.length_c   1.000
_cell.angle_alpha   90.00
_cell.angle_beta   90.00
_cell.angle_gamma   90.00
#
_symmetry.space_group_name_H-M   'P 1'
#
loop_
_entity.id
_entity.type
_entity.pdbx_description
1 polymer ?
#
loop_
_entity_poly.entity_id
_entity_poly.type
_entity_poly.pdbx_seq_one_letter_code
_entity_poly.pdbx_strand_id
1 'polypeptide(L)'
;MTRRKIEIKRIQNEDYRKVTYSKRRAGLIKKAKFLSSRFNTQIAIVSCSLSGRLFTFGHPSVDSVVDQFLDNYTIDSRGSSSDESSHDNTHGPSSSSKGVEDGKEGRRSNSWRALPIEDMDMDMDMDGLRRYKASLEILRSNVASRLKEMEERASLARDFIGLLDAH
;
A
#
# COMPACT_ATOMS: atom_id res chain seq x y z
N MET A 1 30.32 10.43 -18.41
CA MET A 1 29.31 11.51 -18.43
C MET A 1 29.44 12.36 -17.17
N THR A 2 29.55 13.67 -17.33
CA THR A 2 29.60 14.68 -16.26
C THR A 2 28.22 14.93 -15.64
N ARG A 3 28.16 15.28 -14.35
CA ARG A 3 26.91 15.59 -13.63
C ARG A 3 26.38 16.95 -14.09
N ARG A 4 25.15 16.99 -14.59
CA ARG A 4 24.46 18.24 -14.97
C ARG A 4 23.39 18.60 -13.94
N LYS A 5 23.16 19.91 -13.74
CA LYS A 5 22.02 20.40 -12.96
C LYS A 5 20.74 20.07 -13.72
N ILE A 6 19.72 19.60 -13.00
CA ILE A 6 18.39 19.31 -13.53
C ILE A 6 17.36 19.95 -12.61
N GLU A 7 16.22 20.35 -13.18
CA GLU A 7 15.08 20.88 -12.43
C GLU A 7 14.42 19.80 -11.58
N ILE A 8 13.83 20.19 -10.44
CA ILE A 8 13.05 19.30 -9.58
C ILE A 8 11.61 19.25 -10.12
N LYS A 9 11.43 18.49 -11.19
CA LYS A 9 10.14 18.17 -11.81
C LYS A 9 10.11 16.72 -12.28
N ARG A 10 8.93 16.21 -12.67
CA ARG A 10 8.81 14.86 -13.23
C ARG A 10 9.68 14.74 -14.50
N ILE A 11 10.56 13.74 -14.53
CA ILE A 11 11.37 13.43 -15.71
C ILE A 11 10.45 12.76 -16.73
N GLN A 12 10.34 13.35 -17.93
CA GLN A 12 9.41 12.85 -18.96
C GLN A 12 9.93 11.59 -19.64
N ASN A 13 11.21 11.57 -20.03
CA ASN A 13 11.84 10.38 -20.61
C ASN A 13 11.87 9.23 -19.57
N GLU A 14 11.22 8.12 -19.91
CA GLU A 14 11.01 7.00 -18.98
C GLU A 14 12.31 6.28 -18.61
N ASP A 15 13.21 6.06 -19.57
CA ASP A 15 14.51 5.40 -19.32
C ASP A 15 15.38 6.24 -18.39
N TYR A 16 15.43 7.55 -18.63
CA TYR A 16 16.13 8.48 -17.75
C TYR A 16 15.48 8.55 -16.38
N ARG A 17 14.15 8.46 -16.30
CA ARG A 17 13.42 8.40 -15.03
C ARG A 17 13.75 7.12 -14.26
N LYS A 18 13.76 5.94 -14.89
CA LYS A 18 14.13 4.64 -14.29
C LYS A 18 15.56 4.62 -13.76
N VAL A 19 16.52 5.12 -14.56
CA VAL A 19 17.92 5.22 -14.14
C VAL A 19 18.10 6.23 -13.01
N THR A 20 17.44 7.39 -13.10
CA THR A 20 17.50 8.42 -12.05
C THR A 20 16.90 7.94 -10.75
N TYR A 21 15.76 7.25 -10.79
CA TYR A 21 15.14 6.62 -9.62
C TYR A 21 16.13 5.67 -8.94
N SER A 22 16.73 4.74 -9.70
CA SER A 22 17.68 3.77 -9.17
C SER A 22 18.88 4.43 -8.48
N LYS A 23 19.47 5.46 -9.12
CA LYS A 23 20.61 6.21 -8.57
C LYS A 23 20.22 7.04 -7.33
N ARG A 24 19.09 7.75 -7.37
CA ARG A 24 18.62 8.57 -6.26
C ARG A 24 18.22 7.72 -5.05
N ARG A 25 17.50 6.62 -5.26
CA ARG A 25 17.14 5.66 -4.21
C ARG A 25 18.39 5.11 -3.53
N ALA A 26 19.38 4.65 -4.29
CA ALA A 26 20.63 4.15 -3.73
C ALA A 26 21.37 5.23 -2.92
N GLY A 27 21.44 6.46 -3.44
CA GLY A 27 22.03 7.59 -2.73
C GLY A 27 21.30 7.96 -1.44
N LEU A 28 19.96 7.92 -1.46
CA LEU A 28 19.12 8.18 -0.30
C LEU A 28 19.33 7.13 0.80
N ILE A 29 19.30 5.84 0.44
CA ILE A 29 19.53 4.73 1.38
C ILE A 29 20.93 4.83 1.99
N LYS A 30 21.97 5.18 1.21
CA LYS A 30 23.33 5.37 1.75
C LYS A 30 23.38 6.47 2.81
N LYS A 31 22.70 7.60 2.56
CA LYS A 31 22.60 8.68 3.55
C LYS A 31 21.84 8.23 4.79
N ALA A 32 20.71 7.55 4.61
CA ALA A 32 19.90 7.04 5.71
C ALA A 32 20.69 6.06 6.59
N LYS A 33 21.43 5.12 5.99
CA LYS A 33 22.33 4.20 6.72
C LYS A 33 23.40 4.93 7.53
N PHE A 34 24.03 5.96 6.95
CA PHE A 34 25.02 6.76 7.66
C PHE A 34 24.39 7.48 8.85
N LEU A 35 23.22 8.10 8.66
CA LEU A 35 22.50 8.83 9.71
C LEU A 35 22.05 7.88 10.83
N SER A 36 21.42 6.76 10.48
CA SER A 36 20.90 5.80 11.45
C SER A 36 22.03 5.19 12.28
N SER A 37 23.17 4.87 11.65
CA SER A 37 24.34 4.32 12.35
C SER A 37 25.10 5.35 13.19
N ARG A 38 25.12 6.62 12.78
CA ARG A 38 25.90 7.67 13.47
C ARG A 38 25.13 8.24 14.67
N PHE A 39 23.82 8.37 14.54
CA PHE A 39 22.98 9.07 15.51
C PHE A 39 21.97 8.16 16.19
N ASN A 40 22.05 6.84 15.98
CA ASN A 40 21.12 5.84 16.53
C ASN A 40 19.65 6.22 16.26
N THR A 41 19.39 6.81 15.09
CA THR A 41 18.06 7.29 14.72
C THR A 41 17.24 6.20 14.04
N GLN A 42 15.95 6.20 14.37
CA GLN A 42 14.97 5.34 13.73
C GLN A 42 14.56 5.95 12.38
N ILE A 43 14.69 5.19 11.29
CA ILE A 43 14.41 5.67 9.93
C ILE A 43 13.73 4.55 9.15
N ALA A 44 12.64 4.87 8.46
CA ALA A 44 12.02 4.02 7.46
C ALA A 44 11.89 4.76 6.11
N ILE A 45 12.20 4.08 5.02
CA ILE A 45 12.05 4.54 3.65
C ILE A 45 11.26 3.48 2.90
N VAL A 46 10.15 3.88 2.28
CA VAL A 46 9.35 3.06 1.37
C VAL A 46 9.28 3.77 0.03
N SER A 47 9.57 3.06 -1.05
CA SER A 47 9.59 3.64 -2.39
C SER A 47 9.14 2.64 -3.45
N CYS A 48 8.20 3.05 -4.30
CA CYS A 48 7.73 2.25 -5.43
C CYS A 48 8.46 2.65 -6.71
N SER A 49 8.94 1.67 -7.49
CA SER A 49 9.44 1.92 -8.83
C SER A 49 8.31 2.10 -9.84
N LEU A 50 8.64 2.61 -11.02
CA LEU A 50 7.78 2.60 -12.23
C LEU A 50 7.56 1.20 -12.82
N SER A 51 7.56 0.17 -11.99
CA SER A 51 7.28 -1.19 -12.42
C SER A 51 6.49 -1.91 -11.33
N GLY A 52 5.83 -1.15 -10.44
CA GLY A 52 5.15 -1.65 -9.25
C GLY A 52 6.03 -2.30 -8.18
N ARG A 53 7.36 -2.32 -8.32
CA ARG A 53 8.25 -2.96 -7.32
C ARG A 53 8.45 -2.05 -6.12
N LEU A 54 8.12 -2.55 -4.94
CA LEU A 54 8.43 -1.90 -3.66
C LEU A 54 9.91 -2.09 -3.29
N PHE A 55 10.49 -1.03 -2.76
CA PHE A 55 11.81 -1.02 -2.16
C PHE A 55 11.72 -0.37 -0.80
N THR A 56 12.27 -1.05 0.20
CA THR A 56 12.23 -0.59 1.57
C THR A 56 13.62 -0.54 2.19
N PHE A 57 13.80 0.35 3.14
CA PHE A 57 14.95 0.40 4.03
C PHE A 57 14.45 0.84 5.40
N GLY A 58 14.87 0.14 6.45
CA GLY A 58 14.46 0.45 7.82
C GLY A 58 15.61 0.24 8.79
N HIS A 59 15.68 1.06 9.82
CA HIS A 59 16.53 0.87 10.99
C HIS A 59 15.72 1.25 12.24
N PRO A 60 15.56 0.36 13.23
CA PRO A 60 16.10 -1.01 13.31
C PRO A 60 15.46 -2.00 12.32
N SER A 61 14.17 -1.86 12.02
CA SER A 61 13.47 -2.57 10.95
C SER A 61 12.42 -1.64 10.33
N VAL A 62 11.86 -1.99 9.16
CA VAL A 62 10.80 -1.17 8.54
C VAL A 62 9.53 -1.29 9.37
N ASP A 63 9.13 -2.52 9.70
CA ASP A 63 7.89 -2.81 10.41
C ASP A 63 7.89 -2.16 11.79
N SER A 64 8.98 -2.28 12.56
CA SER A 64 9.07 -1.67 13.90
C SER A 64 8.88 -0.15 13.89
N VAL A 65 9.44 0.54 12.88
CA VAL A 65 9.32 2.00 12.77
C VAL A 65 7.92 2.40 12.30
N VAL A 66 7.31 1.60 11.41
CA VAL A 66 5.95 1.82 10.93
C VAL A 66 4.93 1.56 12.04
N ASP A 67 5.06 0.46 12.77
CA ASP A 67 4.19 0.09 13.89
C ASP A 67 4.24 1.18 14.97
N GLN A 68 5.44 1.62 15.39
CA GLN A 68 5.59 2.71 16.34
C GLN A 68 4.93 4.01 15.84
N PHE A 69 5.06 4.32 14.55
CA PHE A 69 4.45 5.51 13.97
C PHE A 69 2.91 5.43 14.01
N LEU A 70 2.35 4.26 13.69
CA LEU A 70 0.90 4.02 13.70
C LEU A 70 0.34 4.01 15.12
N ASP A 71 1.02 3.36 16.06
CA ASP A 71 0.60 3.29 17.47
C ASP A 71 0.51 4.69 18.08
N ASN A 72 1.51 5.53 17.83
CA ASN A 72 1.51 6.92 18.30
C ASN A 72 0.33 7.73 17.73
N TYR A 73 -0.10 7.45 16.50
CA TYR A 73 -1.24 8.14 15.87
C TYR A 73 -2.60 7.71 16.46
N THR A 74 -2.69 6.50 17.04
CA THR A 74 -3.94 6.02 17.66
C THR A 74 -4.21 6.62 19.04
N ILE A 75 -3.18 7.14 19.72
CA ILE A 75 -3.33 7.76 21.04
C ILE A 75 -3.99 9.13 20.92
N ASP A 76 -3.64 9.90 19.87
CA ASP A 76 -4.19 11.24 19.63
C ASP A 76 -5.67 11.24 19.23
N SER A 77 -6.20 10.11 18.72
CA SER A 77 -7.61 9.97 18.34
C SER A 77 -8.54 9.49 19.45
N ARG A 78 -7.99 9.09 20.62
CA ARG A 78 -8.76 8.67 21.80
C ARG A 78 -8.92 9.76 22.86
N GLY A 79 -8.31 10.93 22.66
CA GLY A 79 -8.40 12.08 23.58
C GLY A 79 -9.59 13.02 23.37
N SER A 80 -10.48 12.75 22.39
CA SER A 80 -11.64 13.61 22.10
C SER A 80 -12.96 12.86 22.29
N SER A 81 -13.22 12.39 23.52
CA SER A 81 -14.57 12.04 23.96
C SER A 81 -14.70 12.24 25.47
N SER A 82 -15.07 13.45 25.87
CA SER A 82 -15.74 13.75 27.14
C SER A 82 -16.51 15.06 26.94
N ASP A 83 -17.80 14.91 26.63
CA ASP A 83 -19.00 15.63 27.10
C ASP A 83 -18.75 16.81 28.07
N GLU A 84 -19.48 17.92 28.13
CA GLU A 84 -20.77 18.36 27.60
C GLU A 84 -20.84 19.89 27.87
N SER A 85 -21.47 20.70 27.02
CA SER A 85 -22.42 21.72 27.51
C SER A 85 -23.28 22.23 26.36
N SER A 86 -24.56 21.87 26.50
CA SER A 86 -25.73 22.39 25.81
C SER A 86 -25.71 23.91 25.68
N HIS A 87 -26.05 24.47 24.51
CA HIS A 87 -26.95 25.62 24.40
C HIS A 87 -27.61 25.70 23.01
N ASP A 88 -28.93 25.58 23.08
CA ASP A 88 -30.00 25.83 22.12
C ASP A 88 -29.79 27.02 21.16
N ASN A 89 -30.07 26.80 19.85
CA ASN A 89 -31.13 27.57 19.20
C ASN A 89 -31.59 26.97 17.87
N THR A 90 -32.92 26.94 17.77
CA THR A 90 -33.77 26.54 16.65
C THR A 90 -33.77 27.61 15.55
N HIS A 91 -33.88 27.25 14.26
CA HIS A 91 -34.68 27.96 13.24
C HIS A 91 -34.54 27.33 11.83
N GLY A 92 -35.58 26.57 11.42
CA GLY A 92 -36.35 26.74 10.17
C GLY A 92 -35.75 26.44 8.78
N PRO A 93 -36.60 26.04 7.80
CA PRO A 93 -36.22 25.20 6.66
C PRO A 93 -36.21 25.94 5.30
N SER A 94 -35.54 25.40 4.27
CA SER A 94 -35.93 25.68 2.88
C SER A 94 -35.56 24.57 1.88
N SER A 95 -36.56 24.32 1.04
CA SER A 95 -36.74 23.48 -0.14
C SER A 95 -35.76 23.66 -1.31
N SER A 96 -35.63 22.59 -2.13
CA SER A 96 -35.82 22.53 -3.61
C SER A 96 -34.74 21.70 -4.31
N SER A 97 -35.03 20.55 -4.91
CA SER A 97 -35.70 20.31 -6.22
C SER A 97 -34.69 19.96 -7.32
N LYS A 98 -34.64 18.66 -7.65
CA LYS A 98 -34.72 18.04 -8.99
C LYS A 98 -33.93 18.67 -10.16
N GLY A 99 -33.05 17.86 -10.76
CA GLY A 99 -32.59 17.99 -12.14
C GLY A 99 -32.01 16.66 -12.62
N VAL A 100 -32.73 16.00 -13.54
CA VAL A 100 -32.31 14.82 -14.28
C VAL A 100 -31.63 15.32 -15.55
N GLU A 101 -30.41 14.88 -15.84
CA GLU A 101 -29.89 14.90 -17.21
C GLU A 101 -29.14 13.59 -17.52
N ASP A 102 -29.52 13.07 -18.68
CA ASP A 102 -29.19 11.79 -19.30
C ASP A 102 -27.81 11.91 -19.98
N GLY A 103 -26.93 10.94 -19.73
CA GLY A 103 -25.56 10.94 -20.24
C GLY A 103 -25.05 9.52 -20.40
N LYS A 104 -25.27 8.97 -21.60
CA LYS A 104 -24.69 7.71 -22.06
C LYS A 104 -23.18 7.71 -21.84
N GLU A 105 -22.68 6.91 -20.91
CA GLU A 105 -21.29 6.47 -20.98
C GLU A 105 -21.20 4.96 -20.86
N GLY A 106 -20.53 4.38 -21.86
CA GLY A 106 -20.45 2.96 -22.09
C GLY A 106 -19.99 2.22 -20.85
N ARG A 107 -20.53 1.01 -20.73
CA ARG A 107 -20.13 -0.08 -19.85
C ARG A 107 -18.63 -0.37 -20.01
N ARG A 108 -17.79 0.47 -19.40
CA ARG A 108 -16.36 0.23 -19.21
C ARG A 108 -16.30 -0.84 -18.15
N SER A 109 -16.11 -2.07 -18.63
CA SER A 109 -15.79 -3.22 -17.80
C SER A 109 -14.59 -2.85 -16.94
N ASN A 110 -14.87 -2.49 -15.69
CA ASN A 110 -13.92 -1.99 -14.71
C ASN A 110 -13.02 -3.14 -14.23
N SER A 111 -12.12 -3.59 -15.11
CA SER A 111 -11.00 -4.44 -14.76
C SER A 111 -9.85 -3.55 -14.26
N TRP A 112 -10.03 -2.96 -13.09
CA TRP A 112 -8.99 -2.21 -12.36
C TRP A 112 -7.73 -3.06 -12.07
N ARG A 113 -7.80 -4.37 -12.32
CA ARG A 113 -6.69 -5.32 -12.24
C ARG A 113 -5.68 -5.18 -13.39
N ALA A 114 -6.00 -4.43 -14.45
CA ALA A 114 -5.18 -4.37 -15.66
C ALA A 114 -4.38 -3.06 -15.84
N LEU A 115 -4.51 -2.09 -14.93
CA LEU A 115 -3.76 -0.83 -15.01
C LEU A 115 -2.43 -0.92 -14.23
N PRO A 116 -1.31 -0.45 -14.80
CA PRO A 116 -0.07 -0.25 -14.06
C PRO A 116 -0.33 0.60 -12.81
N ILE A 117 0.28 0.25 -11.68
CA ILE A 117 0.12 0.98 -10.41
C ILE A 117 0.50 2.47 -10.55
N GLU A 118 1.36 2.80 -11.52
CA GLU A 118 1.76 4.18 -11.80
C GLU A 118 0.66 5.06 -12.40
N ASP A 119 -0.42 4.45 -12.92
CA ASP A 119 -1.59 5.11 -13.49
C ASP A 119 -2.83 4.96 -12.59
N MET A 120 -2.68 4.34 -11.41
CA MET A 120 -3.69 4.47 -10.36
C MET A 120 -3.57 5.86 -9.76
N ASP A 121 -4.62 6.66 -9.90
CA ASP A 121 -4.76 7.92 -9.18
C ASP A 121 -4.50 7.66 -7.70
N MET A 122 -3.40 8.23 -7.20
CA MET A 122 -2.95 8.10 -5.81
C MET A 122 -3.87 8.85 -4.82
N ASP A 123 -4.94 9.46 -5.32
CA ASP A 123 -6.06 10.03 -4.56
C ASP A 123 -7.08 8.96 -4.15
N MET A 124 -6.61 7.73 -3.89
CA MET A 124 -7.47 6.69 -3.34
C MET A 124 -7.75 7.05 -1.87
N ASP A 125 -9.01 7.32 -1.56
CA ASP A 125 -9.46 7.62 -0.21
C ASP A 125 -9.09 6.50 0.77
N MET A 126 -9.11 6.83 2.08
CA MET A 126 -8.80 5.86 3.13
C MET A 126 -9.66 4.60 3.05
N ASP A 127 -10.88 4.70 2.52
CA ASP A 127 -11.79 3.58 2.33
C ASP A 127 -11.38 2.67 1.16
N GLY A 128 -10.81 3.21 0.10
CA GLY A 128 -10.22 2.46 -0.99
C GLY A 128 -8.99 1.69 -0.53
N LEU A 129 -8.13 2.31 0.29
CA LEU A 129 -6.96 1.63 0.85
C LEU A 129 -7.38 0.49 1.81
N ARG A 130 -8.44 0.69 2.61
CA ARG A 130 -9.03 -0.36 3.46
C ARG A 130 -9.58 -1.53 2.64
N ARG A 131 -10.29 -1.25 1.54
CA ARG A 131 -10.80 -2.28 0.62
C ARG A 131 -9.68 -3.06 -0.07
N TYR A 132 -8.60 -2.39 -0.43
CA TYR A 132 -7.43 -3.03 -1.01
C TYR A 132 -6.73 -3.95 0.01
N LYS A 133 -6.52 -3.48 1.25
CA LYS A 133 -6.00 -4.31 2.34
C LYS A 133 -6.86 -5.54 2.59
N ALA A 134 -8.18 -5.38 2.68
CA ALA A 134 -9.11 -6.50 2.87
C ALA A 134 -9.01 -7.53 1.73
N SER A 135 -8.89 -7.05 0.48
CA SER A 135 -8.74 -7.91 -0.69
C SER A 135 -7.42 -8.71 -0.67
N LEU A 136 -6.33 -8.11 -0.17
CA LEU A 136 -5.04 -8.80 0.00
C LEU A 136 -5.09 -9.86 1.11
N GLU A 137 -5.77 -9.60 2.22
CA GLU A 137 -5.94 -10.59 3.29
C GLU A 137 -6.77 -11.79 2.83
N ILE A 138 -7.84 -11.56 2.05
CA ILE A 138 -8.62 -12.64 1.43
C ILE A 138 -7.72 -13.46 0.48
N LEU A 139 -6.92 -12.80 -0.36
CA LEU A 139 -6.01 -13.51 -1.27
C LEU A 139 -4.98 -14.33 -0.50
N ARG A 140 -4.40 -13.78 0.57
CA ARG A 140 -3.46 -14.48 1.45
C ARG A 140 -4.10 -15.73 2.05
N SER A 141 -5.34 -15.62 2.55
CA SER A 141 -6.10 -16.75 3.09
C SER A 141 -6.36 -17.83 2.04
N ASN A 142 -6.72 -17.42 0.82
CA ASN A 142 -6.95 -18.35 -0.29
C ASN A 142 -5.67 -19.09 -0.69
N VAL A 143 -4.53 -18.40 -0.76
CA VAL A 143 -3.23 -19.03 -1.06
C VAL A 143 -2.83 -20.00 0.04
N ALA A 144 -2.99 -19.63 1.31
CA ALA A 144 -2.69 -20.51 2.44
C ALA A 144 -3.55 -21.78 2.43
N SER A 145 -4.85 -21.63 2.13
CA SER A 145 -5.78 -22.76 2.05
C SER A 145 -5.42 -23.70 0.90
N ARG A 146 -5.03 -23.15 -0.27
CA ARG A 146 -4.59 -23.94 -1.42
C ARG A 146 -3.29 -24.70 -1.16
N LEU A 147 -2.35 -24.11 -0.43
CA LEU A 147 -1.12 -24.80 -0.03
C LEU A 147 -1.42 -26.00 0.87
N LYS A 148 -2.33 -25.85 1.83
CA LYS A 148 -2.74 -26.94 2.71
C LYS A 148 -3.44 -28.08 1.96
N GLU A 149 -4.36 -27.74 1.05
CA GLU A 149 -5.04 -28.72 0.19
C GLU A 149 -4.05 -29.49 -0.70
N MET A 150 -3.01 -28.82 -1.20
CA MET A 150 -1.94 -29.47 -1.97
C MET A 150 -1.07 -30.38 -1.09
N GLU A 151 -0.78 -29.98 0.13
CA GLU A 151 0.01 -30.78 1.08
C GLU A 151 -0.72 -32.06 1.51
N GLU A 152 -2.03 -31.98 1.74
CA GLU A 152 -2.89 -33.14 2.03
C GLU A 152 -3.01 -34.10 0.83
N ARG A 153 -3.07 -33.57 -0.40
CA ARG A 153 -2.98 -34.40 -1.61
C ARG A 153 -1.62 -35.07 -1.76
N ALA A 154 -0.54 -34.36 -1.41
CA ALA A 154 0.81 -34.90 -1.46
C ALA A 154 1.07 -35.94 -0.36
N SER A 155 0.43 -35.85 0.81
CA SER A 155 0.48 -36.92 1.83
C SER A 155 -0.27 -38.16 1.36
N LEU A 156 -1.49 -38.03 0.85
CA LEU A 156 -2.26 -39.16 0.31
C LEU A 156 -1.52 -39.89 -0.82
N ALA A 157 -0.82 -39.15 -1.68
CA ALA A 157 0.00 -39.75 -2.73
C ALA A 157 1.22 -40.51 -2.19
N ARG A 158 1.87 -40.01 -1.12
CA ARG A 158 2.98 -40.71 -0.45
C ARG A 158 2.52 -41.98 0.25
N ASP A 159 1.38 -41.93 0.92
CA ASP A 159 0.78 -43.09 1.58
C ASP A 159 0.36 -44.18 0.58
N PHE A 160 -0.12 -43.77 -0.60
CA PHE A 160 -0.46 -44.69 -1.68
C PHE A 160 0.76 -45.38 -2.30
N ILE A 161 1.90 -44.67 -2.44
CA ILE A 161 3.16 -45.24 -2.92
C ILE A 161 3.77 -46.19 -1.88
N GLY A 162 3.71 -45.85 -0.58
CA GLY A 162 4.20 -46.72 0.49
C GLY A 162 3.47 -48.05 0.63
N LEU A 163 2.21 -48.14 0.15
CA LEU A 163 1.43 -49.37 0.13
C LEU A 163 1.81 -50.33 -1.02
N LEU A 164 2.41 -49.80 -2.09
CA LEU A 164 2.84 -50.56 -3.28
C LEU A 164 4.24 -51.19 -3.14
N ASP A 165 5.07 -50.67 -2.24
CA ASP A 165 6.44 -51.16 -1.96
C ASP A 165 6.50 -52.26 -0.88
N ALA A 166 5.35 -52.70 -0.36
CA ALA A 166 5.24 -53.69 0.73
C ALA A 166 4.91 -55.12 0.27
N HIS A 167 5.05 -55.44 -1.02
CA HIS A 167 4.86 -56.77 -1.60
C HIS A 167 6.07 -57.18 -2.45
#